data_AF-A0A4R6MIA0-F1
#
_entry.id   AF-A0A4R6MIA0-F1
#
_cell.length_a   1.000
_cell.length_b   1.000
_cell.length_c   1.000
_cell.angle_alpha   90.00
_cell.angle_beta   90.00
_cell.angle_gamma   90.00
#
_symmetry.space_group_name_H-M   'P 1'
#
loop_
_entity.id
_entity.type
_entity.pdbx_description
1 polymer ?
#
loop_
_entity_poly.entity_id
_entity_poly.type
_entity_poly.pdbx_seq_one_letter_code
_entity_poly.pdbx_strand_id
1 'polypeptide(L)'
;MNKIFGLTLLILLTSCSHYLLNNEGFTRPPKNYKFSYQKKSAKLTSTKIIDTTAIYYLTNSNYYRDSDAYKNNDGYIRFYANGKFKMQGSKTYPKIDEINNVNYGIVGYFKIKGNVVKLQIYTDINAGSDQLEFGIIDENSDLILLNENPRTDLCLGYSEKAIRKKINEISVFRANLNPKIYKKIKIEGMTYDKPNW
;
A
#
# COMPACT_ATOMS: atom_id res chain seq x y z
N MET A 1 -5.66 27.61 -39.38
CA MET A 1 -6.00 27.23 -37.99
C MET A 1 -6.36 25.75 -37.82
N ASN A 2 -6.70 24.98 -38.86
CA ASN A 2 -7.20 23.60 -38.70
C ASN A 2 -6.14 22.52 -38.42
N LYS A 3 -4.85 22.79 -38.68
CA LYS A 3 -3.77 21.80 -38.46
C LYS A 3 -3.31 21.69 -36.99
N ILE A 4 -3.49 22.75 -36.20
CA ILE A 4 -3.12 22.76 -34.77
C ILE A 4 -4.14 21.97 -33.94
N PHE A 5 -5.43 22.03 -34.32
CA PHE A 5 -6.52 21.33 -33.63
C PHE A 5 -6.44 19.80 -33.72
N GLY A 6 -5.94 19.26 -34.84
CA GLY A 6 -5.75 17.82 -35.02
C GLY A 6 -4.63 17.25 -34.14
N LEU A 7 -3.56 18.04 -33.92
CA LEU A 7 -2.41 17.61 -33.11
C LEU A 7 -2.75 17.61 -31.61
N THR A 8 -3.51 18.60 -31.13
CA THR A 8 -4.00 18.63 -29.74
C THR A 8 -4.99 17.51 -29.44
N LEU A 9 -5.83 17.12 -30.40
CA LEU A 9 -6.78 16.00 -30.22
C LEU A 9 -6.08 14.63 -30.11
N LEU A 10 -4.99 14.40 -30.86
CA LEU A 10 -4.20 13.16 -30.73
C LEU A 10 -3.46 13.06 -29.39
N ILE A 11 -2.99 14.18 -28.84
CA ILE A 11 -2.31 14.20 -27.53
C ILE A 11 -3.30 13.88 -26.40
N LEU A 12 -4.56 14.32 -26.51
CA LEU A 12 -5.61 14.07 -25.52
C LEU A 12 -6.12 12.62 -25.49
N LEU A 13 -5.96 11.85 -26.57
CA LEU A 13 -6.39 10.45 -26.65
C LEU A 13 -5.40 9.46 -26.01
N THR A 14 -4.19 9.89 -25.64
CA THR A 14 -3.13 9.02 -25.10
C THR A 14 -2.88 9.14 -23.59
N SER A 15 -3.63 10.00 -22.89
CA SER A 15 -3.35 10.33 -21.48
C SER A 15 -4.21 9.63 -20.44
N CYS A 16 -4.98 8.60 -20.80
CA CYS A 16 -5.64 7.74 -19.82
C CYS A 16 -4.62 6.80 -19.17
N SER A 17 -4.05 7.21 -18.03
CA SER A 17 -3.20 6.32 -17.23
C SER A 17 -4.09 5.35 -16.47
N HIS A 18 -4.31 4.17 -17.06
CA HIS A 18 -4.96 3.04 -16.39
C HIS A 18 -3.93 2.03 -15.94
N TYR A 19 -4.32 1.19 -14.98
CA TYR A 19 -3.52 0.02 -14.66
C TYR A 19 -3.31 -0.85 -15.91
N LEU A 20 -2.14 -1.47 -16.00
CA LEU A 20 -1.82 -2.50 -16.97
C LEU A 20 -1.97 -3.88 -16.33
N LEU A 21 -2.28 -4.89 -17.13
CA LEU A 21 -2.14 -6.28 -16.71
C LEU A 21 -0.78 -6.78 -17.21
N ASN A 22 -0.02 -7.46 -16.35
CA ASN A 22 1.16 -8.20 -16.82
C ASN A 22 0.75 -9.52 -17.48
N ASN A 23 1.71 -10.24 -18.06
CA ASN A 23 1.48 -11.51 -18.75
C ASN A 23 0.85 -12.58 -17.84
N GLU A 24 0.95 -12.39 -16.53
CA GLU A 24 0.44 -13.26 -15.49
C GLU A 24 -0.93 -12.81 -14.94
N GLY A 25 -1.54 -11.78 -15.53
CA GLY A 25 -2.90 -11.33 -15.19
C GLY A 25 -3.03 -10.41 -13.98
N PHE A 26 -1.90 -9.89 -13.47
CA PHE A 26 -1.85 -8.98 -12.33
C PHE A 26 -1.79 -7.51 -12.73
N THR A 27 -2.54 -6.71 -11.97
CA THR A 27 -2.67 -5.26 -12.10
C THR A 27 -1.39 -4.52 -11.72
N ARG A 28 -0.94 -3.59 -12.58
CA ARG A 28 0.30 -2.80 -12.46
C ARG A 28 0.11 -1.32 -12.78
N PRO A 29 0.88 -0.42 -12.17
CA PRO A 29 0.98 0.95 -12.67
C PRO A 29 1.46 0.97 -14.13
N PRO A 30 1.15 2.03 -14.91
CA PRO A 30 1.69 2.22 -16.25
C PRO A 30 3.22 2.10 -16.26
N LYS A 31 3.79 1.52 -17.33
CA LYS A 31 5.23 1.21 -17.44
C LYS A 31 6.16 2.39 -17.15
N ASN A 32 5.73 3.61 -17.49
CA ASN A 32 6.51 4.83 -17.33
C ASN A 32 6.04 5.70 -16.14
N TYR A 33 5.17 5.18 -15.28
CA TYR A 33 4.67 5.92 -14.12
C TYR A 33 5.80 6.21 -13.12
N LYS A 34 5.91 7.46 -12.69
CA LYS A 34 6.89 7.91 -11.71
C LYS A 34 6.18 8.38 -10.45
N PHE A 35 6.51 7.73 -9.34
CA PHE A 35 5.98 8.07 -8.03
C PHE A 35 6.57 9.40 -7.53
N SER A 36 5.71 10.38 -7.21
CA SER A 36 6.11 11.76 -6.92
C SER A 36 6.99 11.90 -5.67
N TYR A 37 6.72 11.12 -4.62
CA TYR A 37 7.46 11.18 -3.36
C TYR A 37 8.73 10.32 -3.34
N GLN A 38 9.01 9.59 -4.41
CA GLN A 38 10.17 8.71 -4.49
C GLN A 38 11.26 9.31 -5.41
N LYS A 39 12.03 10.27 -4.89
CA LYS A 39 13.18 10.83 -5.63
C LYS A 39 14.37 9.85 -5.73
N LYS A 40 14.50 8.93 -4.77
CA LYS A 40 15.41 7.76 -4.74
C LYS A 40 14.70 6.64 -3.98
N SER A 41 14.91 5.37 -4.31
CA SER A 41 14.28 4.30 -3.54
C SER A 41 14.74 4.32 -2.09
N ALA A 42 13.78 4.59 -1.20
CA ALA A 42 14.01 4.58 0.24
C ALA A 42 14.29 3.13 0.66
N LYS A 43 15.55 2.72 0.65
CA LYS A 43 15.94 1.39 1.12
C LYS A 43 15.57 1.27 2.60
N LEU A 44 15.05 0.10 2.97
CA LEU A 44 14.86 -0.24 4.36
C LEU A 44 16.24 -0.34 5.02
N THR A 45 16.44 0.32 6.14
CA THR A 45 17.71 0.29 6.89
C THR A 45 17.67 -0.69 8.07
N SER A 46 16.49 -1.13 8.49
CA SER A 46 16.30 -2.07 9.61
C SER A 46 14.99 -2.86 9.45
N THR A 47 15.03 -4.16 9.73
CA THR A 47 13.83 -5.03 9.81
C THR A 47 13.20 -5.08 11.20
N LYS A 48 13.65 -4.25 12.15
CA LYS A 48 13.12 -4.27 13.52
C LYS A 48 11.63 -3.94 13.57
N ILE A 49 11.16 -3.09 12.66
CA ILE A 49 9.77 -2.61 12.62
C ILE A 49 8.96 -3.38 11.56
N ILE A 50 9.51 -3.56 10.37
CA ILE A 50 8.87 -4.32 9.28
C ILE A 50 9.66 -5.60 9.00
N ASP A 51 8.96 -6.72 9.03
CA ASP A 51 9.51 -8.04 8.73
C ASP A 51 9.38 -8.34 7.22
N THR A 52 10.51 -8.37 6.51
CA THR A 52 10.56 -8.72 5.08
C THR A 52 10.47 -10.24 4.83
N THR A 53 10.44 -11.05 5.89
CA THR A 53 10.23 -12.51 5.86
C THR A 53 8.78 -12.92 6.15
N ALA A 54 7.87 -11.95 6.22
CA ALA A 54 6.47 -12.18 6.49
C ALA A 54 5.58 -11.44 5.48
N ILE A 55 4.33 -11.88 5.40
CA ILE A 55 3.26 -11.07 4.83
C ILE A 55 2.43 -10.46 5.94
N TYR A 56 1.78 -9.35 5.62
CA TYR A 56 0.79 -8.70 6.47
C TYR A 56 -0.56 -8.99 5.81
N TYR A 57 -1.29 -9.97 6.34
CA TYR A 57 -2.55 -10.45 5.75
C TYR A 57 -3.71 -9.67 6.34
N LEU A 58 -4.57 -9.12 5.49
CA LEU A 58 -5.75 -8.39 5.90
C LEU A 58 -6.72 -9.36 6.57
N THR A 59 -6.80 -9.31 7.89
CA THR A 59 -7.79 -10.09 8.62
C THR A 59 -9.00 -9.22 8.83
N ASN A 60 -10.17 -9.68 8.36
CA ASN A 60 -11.51 -9.13 8.63
C ASN A 60 -11.44 -7.66 9.08
N SER A 61 -11.34 -6.77 8.10
CA SER A 61 -10.95 -5.37 8.26
C SER A 61 -11.89 -4.50 9.09
N ASN A 62 -12.84 -5.10 9.79
CA ASN A 62 -13.84 -4.37 10.52
C ASN A 62 -13.67 -4.64 12.01
N TYR A 63 -12.77 -3.85 12.58
CA TYR A 63 -12.41 -3.90 13.99
C TYR A 63 -13.61 -3.67 14.91
N TYR A 64 -14.67 -3.01 14.42
CA TYR A 64 -15.88 -2.70 15.20
C TYR A 64 -17.17 -3.38 14.69
N ARG A 65 -17.18 -4.00 13.50
CA ARG A 65 -18.36 -4.68 12.93
C ARG A 65 -17.95 -5.94 12.17
N ASP A 66 -18.04 -7.07 12.80
CA ASP A 66 -17.57 -8.37 12.32
C ASP A 66 -18.47 -9.06 11.27
N SER A 67 -19.61 -8.46 10.88
CA SER A 67 -20.54 -9.07 9.93
C SER A 67 -20.03 -9.07 8.48
N ASP A 68 -20.40 -10.13 7.73
CA ASP A 68 -19.94 -10.37 6.36
C ASP A 68 -20.17 -9.20 5.39
N ALA A 69 -21.25 -8.44 5.58
CA ALA A 69 -21.60 -7.29 4.74
C ALA A 69 -20.58 -6.13 4.80
N TYR A 70 -19.70 -6.11 5.81
CA TYR A 70 -18.70 -5.06 5.97
C TYR A 70 -17.26 -5.59 5.95
N LYS A 71 -17.05 -6.85 5.54
CA LYS A 71 -15.72 -7.43 5.38
C LYS A 71 -15.08 -6.87 4.11
N ASN A 72 -13.86 -6.34 4.21
CA ASN A 72 -13.06 -6.10 3.02
C ASN A 72 -12.68 -7.45 2.38
N ASN A 73 -12.49 -7.40 1.07
CA ASN A 73 -11.90 -8.53 0.35
C ASN A 73 -10.54 -8.89 0.96
N ASP A 74 -10.33 -10.18 1.16
CA ASP A 74 -9.06 -10.74 1.58
C ASP A 74 -7.91 -10.27 0.69
N GLY A 75 -6.75 -10.07 1.30
CA GLY A 75 -5.57 -9.59 0.61
C GLY A 75 -4.39 -9.49 1.55
N TYR A 76 -3.23 -9.18 1.01
CA TYR A 76 -2.02 -9.06 1.81
C TYR A 76 -1.09 -7.97 1.28
N ILE A 77 -0.23 -7.50 2.19
CA ILE A 77 0.89 -6.63 1.91
C ILE A 77 2.18 -7.41 2.15
N ARG A 78 3.10 -7.35 1.18
CA ARG A 78 4.49 -7.79 1.39
C ARG A 78 5.44 -6.63 1.22
N PHE A 79 6.33 -6.46 2.18
CA PHE A 79 7.40 -5.48 2.14
C PHE A 79 8.72 -6.10 1.67
N TYR A 80 9.51 -5.30 0.97
CA TYR A 80 10.83 -5.67 0.46
C TYR A 80 11.89 -4.71 1.00
N ALA A 81 13.11 -5.21 1.19
CA ALA A 81 14.22 -4.42 1.73
C ALA A 81 14.62 -3.20 0.86
N ASN A 82 14.25 -3.19 -0.42
CA ASN A 82 14.53 -2.09 -1.35
C ASN A 82 13.54 -0.92 -1.24
N GLY A 83 12.62 -0.93 -0.26
CA GLY A 83 11.64 0.14 -0.07
C GLY A 83 10.34 -0.04 -0.85
N LYS A 84 10.22 -1.11 -1.63
CA LYS A 84 8.98 -1.49 -2.31
C LYS A 84 8.09 -2.29 -1.37
N PHE A 85 6.80 -2.19 -1.61
CA PHE A 85 5.85 -3.19 -1.16
C PHE A 85 4.99 -3.62 -2.33
N LYS A 86 4.26 -4.71 -2.17
CA LYS A 86 3.14 -5.04 -3.05
C LYS A 86 1.87 -5.27 -2.25
N MET A 87 0.75 -4.93 -2.87
CA MET A 87 -0.60 -5.29 -2.44
C MET A 87 -1.19 -6.28 -3.42
N GLN A 88 -1.78 -7.34 -2.89
CA GLN A 88 -2.46 -8.34 -3.71
C GLN A 88 -3.76 -8.76 -3.01
N GLY A 89 -4.87 -8.71 -3.76
CA GLY A 89 -6.13 -9.33 -3.33
C GLY A 89 -6.04 -10.85 -3.42
N SER A 90 -6.61 -11.55 -2.45
CA SER A 90 -6.57 -13.01 -2.35
C SER A 90 -7.98 -13.56 -2.42
N LYS A 91 -8.25 -14.44 -3.39
CA LYS A 91 -9.47 -15.28 -3.40
C LYS A 91 -9.29 -16.60 -2.66
N THR A 92 -8.03 -17.01 -2.50
CA THR A 92 -7.58 -18.25 -1.83
C THR A 92 -6.34 -17.94 -1.01
N TYR A 93 -5.82 -18.90 -0.24
CA TYR A 93 -4.61 -18.69 0.54
C TYR A 93 -3.42 -18.29 -0.36
N PRO A 94 -2.58 -17.30 0.03
CA PRO A 94 -1.47 -16.82 -0.78
C PRO A 94 -0.48 -17.92 -1.18
N LYS A 95 -0.14 -18.01 -2.47
CA LYS A 95 0.86 -18.96 -2.99
C LYS A 95 2.28 -18.40 -2.90
N ILE A 96 3.26 -19.24 -2.60
CA ILE A 96 4.62 -18.79 -2.31
C ILE A 96 5.32 -18.13 -3.50
N ASP A 97 5.16 -18.69 -4.71
CA ASP A 97 5.74 -18.14 -5.93
C ASP A 97 5.17 -16.76 -6.23
N GLU A 98 3.86 -16.60 -5.97
CA GLU A 98 3.22 -15.30 -6.09
C GLU A 98 3.78 -14.34 -5.06
N ILE A 99 3.85 -14.75 -3.79
CA ILE A 99 4.38 -13.96 -2.67
C ILE A 99 5.80 -13.48 -2.96
N ASN A 100 6.70 -14.34 -3.44
CA ASN A 100 8.10 -14.01 -3.74
C ASN A 100 8.28 -13.10 -4.95
N ASN A 101 7.28 -13.04 -5.84
CA ASN A 101 7.35 -12.17 -7.00
C ASN A 101 6.78 -10.78 -6.70
N VAL A 102 7.64 -9.77 -6.57
CA VAL A 102 7.22 -8.36 -6.46
C VAL A 102 6.35 -7.92 -7.64
N ASN A 103 6.42 -8.67 -8.74
CA ASN A 103 5.69 -8.38 -9.95
C ASN A 103 4.22 -8.85 -9.94
N TYR A 104 3.77 -9.59 -8.94
CA TYR A 104 2.40 -10.09 -8.90
C TYR A 104 1.56 -9.26 -7.92
N GLY A 105 1.04 -8.14 -8.42
CA GLY A 105 0.17 -7.23 -7.66
C GLY A 105 0.52 -5.76 -7.84
N ILE A 106 -0.20 -4.91 -7.10
CA ILE A 106 -0.02 -3.46 -7.14
C ILE A 106 1.24 -3.11 -6.34
N VAL A 107 2.27 -2.64 -7.04
CA VAL A 107 3.54 -2.23 -6.42
C VAL A 107 3.44 -0.79 -5.95
N GLY A 108 3.92 -0.55 -4.75
CA GLY A 108 4.07 0.78 -4.18
C GLY A 108 5.41 0.92 -3.44
N TYR A 109 5.56 2.07 -2.79
CA TYR A 109 6.74 2.40 -2.00
C TYR A 109 6.36 2.81 -0.60
N PHE A 110 7.18 2.45 0.38
CA PHE A 110 6.91 2.77 1.76
C PHE A 110 8.05 3.55 2.41
N LYS A 111 7.71 4.27 3.48
CA LYS A 111 8.67 4.93 4.37
C LYS A 111 8.26 4.68 5.81
N ILE A 112 9.23 4.43 6.68
CA ILE A 112 9.04 4.22 8.11
C ILE A 112 9.74 5.33 8.89
N LYS A 113 9.13 5.80 9.99
CA LYS A 113 9.80 6.58 11.02
C LYS A 113 9.24 6.20 12.40
N GLY A 114 10.06 5.61 13.25
CA GLY A 114 9.57 4.95 14.46
C GLY A 114 8.62 3.82 14.08
N ASN A 115 7.44 3.77 14.68
CA ASN A 115 6.41 2.81 14.32
C ASN A 115 5.48 3.29 13.20
N VAL A 116 5.63 4.54 12.73
CA VAL A 116 4.76 5.12 11.69
C VAL A 116 5.17 4.60 10.32
N VAL A 117 4.19 4.12 9.56
CA VAL A 117 4.35 3.77 8.14
C VAL A 117 3.59 4.76 7.26
N LYS A 118 4.21 5.12 6.14
CA LYS A 118 3.58 5.80 5.02
C LYS A 118 3.73 4.93 3.80
N LEU A 119 2.61 4.61 3.15
CA LEU A 119 2.56 3.91 1.88
C LEU A 119 2.23 4.91 0.78
N GLN A 120 2.93 4.82 -0.34
CA GLN A 120 2.61 5.49 -1.58
C GLN A 120 2.23 4.42 -2.60
N ILE A 121 1.01 4.49 -3.10
CA ILE A 121 0.41 3.52 -4.01
C ILE A 121 -0.18 4.23 -5.22
N TYR A 122 -0.10 3.60 -6.39
CA TYR A 122 -0.80 4.08 -7.57
C TYR A 122 -2.24 3.59 -7.52
N THR A 123 -3.21 4.46 -7.79
CA THR A 123 -4.60 4.07 -8.04
C THR A 123 -5.12 4.67 -9.34
N ASP A 124 -6.18 4.09 -9.88
CA ASP A 124 -6.88 4.58 -11.08
C ASP A 124 -7.79 5.80 -10.82
N ILE A 125 -7.77 6.33 -9.59
CA ILE A 125 -8.48 7.56 -9.24
C ILE A 125 -7.92 8.72 -10.08
N ASN A 126 -8.82 9.53 -10.65
CA ASN A 126 -8.49 10.70 -11.49
C ASN A 126 -7.56 10.37 -12.67
N ALA A 127 -7.85 9.28 -13.39
CA ALA A 127 -7.05 8.81 -14.53
C ALA A 127 -5.60 8.47 -14.17
N GLY A 128 -5.37 7.97 -12.95
CA GLY A 128 -4.06 7.54 -12.47
C GLY A 128 -3.43 8.56 -11.51
N SER A 129 -3.42 8.27 -10.22
CA SER A 129 -2.84 9.17 -9.22
C SER A 129 -2.10 8.45 -8.09
N ASP A 130 -1.13 9.17 -7.52
CA ASP A 130 -0.46 8.79 -6.30
C ASP A 130 -1.43 8.93 -5.12
N GLN A 131 -1.72 7.83 -4.45
CA GLN A 131 -2.43 7.82 -3.18
C GLN A 131 -1.45 7.56 -2.04
N LEU A 132 -1.77 8.14 -0.89
CA LEU A 132 -1.02 7.94 0.33
C LEU A 132 -1.91 7.26 1.36
N GLU A 133 -1.41 6.16 1.92
CA GLU A 133 -1.99 5.53 3.11
C GLU A 133 -1.02 5.67 4.27
N PHE A 134 -1.56 5.82 5.48
CA PHE A 134 -0.76 6.06 6.68
C PHE A 134 -1.22 5.13 7.79
N GLY A 135 -0.27 4.73 8.63
CA GLY A 135 -0.57 3.78 9.69
C GLY A 135 0.56 3.61 10.67
N ILE A 136 0.44 2.58 11.50
CA ILE A 136 1.46 2.15 12.44
C ILE A 136 1.68 0.65 12.38
N ILE A 137 2.88 0.23 12.78
CA ILE A 137 3.11 -1.12 13.29
C ILE A 137 2.87 -1.09 14.80
N ASP A 138 1.93 -1.90 15.28
CA ASP A 138 1.60 -1.93 16.71
C ASP A 138 2.58 -2.82 17.51
N GLU A 139 2.36 -2.89 18.81
CA GLU A 139 3.09 -3.73 19.75
C GLU A 139 3.02 -5.25 19.44
N ASN A 140 1.98 -5.71 18.74
CA ASN A 140 1.84 -7.10 18.28
C ASN A 140 2.56 -7.34 16.95
N SER A 141 3.22 -6.33 16.40
CA SER A 141 3.78 -6.30 15.03
C SER A 141 2.74 -6.38 13.92
N ASP A 142 1.48 -6.05 14.21
CA ASP A 142 0.43 -5.95 13.21
C ASP A 142 0.49 -4.58 12.55
N LEU A 143 0.15 -4.54 11.25
CA LEU A 143 0.09 -3.31 10.49
C LEU A 143 -1.35 -2.76 10.53
N ILE A 144 -1.51 -1.56 11.07
CA ILE A 144 -2.79 -0.85 11.14
C ILE A 144 -2.74 0.35 10.21
N LEU A 145 -3.54 0.32 9.13
CA LEU A 145 -3.67 1.42 8.18
C LEU A 145 -4.97 2.21 8.43
N LEU A 146 -4.86 3.53 8.43
CA LEU A 146 -6.00 4.43 8.50
C LEU A 146 -6.58 4.66 7.11
N ASN A 147 -7.90 4.81 7.02
CA ASN A 147 -8.57 5.23 5.78
C ASN A 147 -8.48 6.75 5.53
N GLU A 148 -7.81 7.50 6.41
CA GLU A 148 -7.58 8.93 6.25
C GLU A 148 -6.17 9.21 5.72
N ASN A 149 -6.09 10.09 4.72
CA ASN A 149 -4.84 10.59 4.18
C ASN A 149 -4.56 11.99 4.79
N PRO A 150 -3.76 12.10 5.87
CA PRO A 150 -3.24 13.39 6.33
C PRO A 150 -2.47 14.08 5.22
N ARG A 151 -3.06 15.12 4.63
CA ARG A 151 -2.32 16.11 3.86
C ARG A 151 -1.55 16.98 4.85
N THR A 152 -0.35 16.56 5.25
CA THR A 152 0.56 17.38 6.07
C THR A 152 1.93 17.55 5.41
N ASP A 153 2.53 18.70 5.68
CA ASP A 153 3.79 19.16 5.09
C ASP A 153 5.02 18.41 5.64
N LEU A 154 4.84 17.58 6.67
CA LEU A 154 5.89 16.88 7.42
C LEU A 154 6.47 15.64 6.71
N CYS A 155 6.16 15.44 5.41
CA CYS A 155 6.64 14.36 4.55
C CYS A 155 6.31 12.92 4.99
N LEU A 156 5.67 12.73 6.16
CA LEU A 156 5.30 11.43 6.74
C LEU A 156 3.86 11.37 7.28
N GLY A 157 3.08 12.46 7.23
CA GLY A 157 1.70 12.46 7.72
C GLY A 157 1.59 12.78 9.21
N TYR A 158 0.83 11.97 9.96
CA TYR A 158 0.60 12.10 11.40
C TYR A 158 1.78 11.58 12.25
N SER A 159 1.94 12.09 13.46
CA SER A 159 2.85 11.49 14.46
C SER A 159 2.29 10.18 14.99
N GLU A 160 3.13 9.31 15.55
CA GLU A 160 2.67 8.05 16.17
C GLU A 160 1.57 8.30 17.22
N LYS A 161 1.78 9.29 18.11
CA LYS A 161 0.78 9.69 19.11
C LYS A 161 -0.55 10.11 18.47
N ALA A 162 -0.52 10.83 17.35
CA ALA A 162 -1.72 11.26 16.64
C ALA A 162 -2.44 10.09 15.95
N ILE A 163 -1.70 9.13 15.38
CA ILE A 163 -2.29 7.92 14.81
C ILE A 163 -2.95 7.07 15.91
N ARG A 164 -2.24 6.82 17.01
CA ARG A 164 -2.80 6.07 18.16
C ARG A 164 -4.03 6.77 18.75
N LYS A 165 -3.98 8.09 18.90
CA LYS A 165 -5.15 8.87 19.33
C LYS A 165 -6.33 8.69 18.37
N LYS A 166 -6.12 8.74 17.05
CA LYS A 166 -7.18 8.51 16.06
C LYS A 166 -7.75 7.11 16.14
N ILE A 167 -6.92 6.07 16.23
CA ILE A 167 -7.36 4.68 16.41
C ILE A 167 -8.28 4.56 17.65
N ASN A 168 -7.90 5.21 18.75
CA ASN A 168 -8.67 5.21 20.01
C ASN A 168 -9.91 6.11 19.95
N GLU A 169 -9.90 7.25 19.27
CA GLU A 169 -11.09 8.12 19.13
C GLU A 169 -12.15 7.50 18.22
N ILE A 170 -11.71 6.78 17.18
CA ILE A 170 -12.58 5.97 16.32
C ILE A 170 -13.37 4.97 17.17
N SER A 171 -12.77 4.42 18.24
CA SER A 171 -13.42 3.43 19.11
C SER A 171 -14.62 3.96 19.88
N VAL A 172 -14.78 5.28 19.98
CA VAL A 172 -15.80 5.88 20.86
C VAL A 172 -16.90 6.59 20.07
N PHE A 173 -16.60 7.19 18.90
CA PHE A 173 -17.58 8.10 18.26
C PHE A 173 -17.69 8.03 16.72
N ARG A 174 -16.88 7.23 16.00
CA ARG A 174 -16.84 7.28 14.52
C ARG A 174 -16.73 5.91 13.86
N ALA A 175 -17.84 5.17 13.79
CA ALA A 175 -17.94 3.86 13.13
C ALA A 175 -17.65 3.87 11.61
N ASN A 176 -17.61 5.05 10.95
CA ASN A 176 -17.37 5.17 9.51
C ASN A 176 -15.88 5.27 9.14
N LEU A 177 -14.97 5.37 10.11
CA LEU A 177 -13.52 5.41 9.91
C LEU A 177 -12.90 4.09 10.36
N ASN A 178 -13.03 3.05 9.54
CA ASN A 178 -12.67 1.68 9.92
C ASN A 178 -11.21 1.32 9.53
N PRO A 179 -10.24 1.30 10.47
CA PRO A 179 -8.86 1.00 10.13
C PRO A 179 -8.70 -0.42 9.60
N LYS A 180 -7.82 -0.61 8.61
CA LYS A 180 -7.48 -1.93 8.07
C LYS A 180 -6.37 -2.54 8.91
N ILE A 181 -6.62 -3.73 9.45
CA ILE A 181 -5.65 -4.46 10.28
C ILE A 181 -5.11 -5.64 9.50
N TYR A 182 -3.80 -5.62 9.33
CA TYR A 182 -3.09 -6.68 8.66
C TYR A 182 -2.25 -7.43 9.69
N LYS A 183 -2.62 -8.68 9.95
CA LYS A 183 -1.88 -9.54 10.86
C LYS A 183 -0.62 -10.05 10.22
N LYS A 184 0.47 -10.06 10.97
CA LYS A 184 1.75 -10.60 10.50
C LYS A 184 1.67 -12.13 10.43
N ILE A 185 1.86 -12.69 9.24
CA ILE A 185 1.86 -14.13 8.99
C ILE A 185 3.18 -14.52 8.32
N LYS A 186 3.86 -15.52 8.88
CA LYS A 186 5.02 -16.15 8.26
C LYS A 186 4.58 -17.35 7.44
N ILE A 187 5.10 -17.43 6.22
CA ILE A 187 4.83 -18.54 5.29
C ILE A 187 6.17 -19.19 4.97
N GLU A 188 6.21 -20.51 4.99
CA GLU A 188 7.40 -21.27 4.65
C GLU A 188 7.83 -21.02 3.20
N GLY A 189 9.14 -20.93 2.95
CA GLY A 189 9.70 -20.66 1.62
C GLY A 189 9.73 -19.18 1.20
N MET A 190 9.44 -18.24 2.12
CA MET A 190 9.55 -16.81 1.82
C MET A 190 11.02 -16.42 1.62
N THR A 191 11.30 -15.75 0.50
CA THR A 191 12.64 -15.23 0.22
C THR A 191 12.95 -14.00 1.06
N TYR A 192 14.18 -13.93 1.56
CA TYR A 192 14.67 -12.81 2.35
C TYR A 192 15.65 -11.96 1.55
N ASP A 193 15.25 -10.71 1.27
CA ASP A 193 16.19 -9.68 0.84
C ASP A 193 16.76 -9.01 2.09
N LYS A 194 18.07 -9.17 2.32
CA LYS A 194 18.75 -8.48 3.42
C LYS A 194 18.71 -6.96 3.17
N PRO A 195 18.35 -6.14 4.17
CA PRO A 195 18.49 -4.69 4.07
C PRO A 195 19.92 -4.30 3.76
N ASN A 196 20.10 -3.39 2.82
CA ASN A 196 21.41 -2.87 2.44
C ASN A 196 21.74 -1.65 3.32
N TRP A 197 22.38 -1.94 4.46
CA TRP A 197 22.93 -0.99 5.43
C TRP A 197 24.00 -0.09 4.82
#